data_AF-A0A938NM71-F1
#
_entry.id   AF-A0A938NM71-F1
#
_cell.length_a   1.000
_cell.length_b   1.000
_cell.length_c   1.000
_cell.angle_alpha   90.00
_cell.angle_beta   90.00
_cell.angle_gamma   90.00
#
_symmetry.space_group_name_H-M   'P 1'
#
loop_
_entity.id
_entity.type
_entity.pdbx_description
1 polymer ?
#
loop_
_entity_poly.entity_id
_entity_poly.type
_entity_poly.pdbx_seq_one_letter_code
_entity_poly.pdbx_strand_id
1 'polypeptide(L)'
;MKEEILYSTLLGAVLLASGLAAQQYSIQWETVDGGGSTATGGVFKVTGTIGQPDAGTMAGGPFTLAGGFWNVQLIQTEGAPWLSLAPAGSGQISISWSPDSPGWILQQTSSLTNTWNNCTSGSTNPVILPMSDTVRFYRLHRMSQ
;
A
#
# COMPACT_ATOMS: atom_id res chain seq x y z
N MET A 1 30.50 -33.55 -65.75
CA MET A 1 31.10 -32.24 -65.41
C MET A 1 30.08 -31.15 -65.14
N LYS A 2 29.18 -30.76 -66.06
CA LYS A 2 28.20 -29.67 -65.82
C LYS A 2 27.18 -29.97 -64.71
N GLU A 3 26.63 -31.19 -64.69
CA GLU A 3 25.64 -31.61 -63.69
C GLU A 3 26.23 -31.75 -62.27
N GLU A 4 27.48 -32.22 -62.14
CA GLU A 4 28.15 -32.35 -60.84
C GLU A 4 28.47 -31.02 -60.19
N ILE A 5 28.82 -30.00 -61.00
CA ILE A 5 29.01 -28.61 -60.54
C ILE A 5 27.67 -28.03 -60.06
N LEU A 6 26.55 -28.40 -60.71
CA LEU A 6 25.20 -27.99 -60.29
C LEU A 6 24.81 -28.61 -58.93
N TYR A 7 25.03 -29.91 -58.74
CA TYR A 7 24.66 -30.57 -57.48
C TYR A 7 25.50 -30.09 -56.29
N SER A 8 26.80 -29.85 -56.50
CA SER A 8 27.70 -29.37 -55.45
C SER A 8 27.43 -27.91 -55.06
N THR A 9 27.06 -27.05 -56.02
CA THR A 9 26.60 -25.68 -55.71
C THR A 9 25.25 -25.67 -55.00
N LEU A 10 24.32 -26.54 -55.40
CA LEU A 10 23.02 -26.70 -54.74
C LEU A 10 23.18 -27.20 -53.30
N LEU A 11 24.05 -28.18 -53.07
CA LEU A 11 24.33 -28.72 -51.75
C LEU A 11 25.02 -27.66 -50.85
N GLY A 12 25.94 -26.88 -51.42
CA GLY A 12 26.59 -25.76 -50.72
C GLY A 12 25.60 -24.67 -50.31
N ALA A 13 24.62 -24.34 -51.16
CA ALA A 13 23.58 -23.36 -50.83
C ALA A 13 22.65 -23.83 -49.70
N VAL A 14 22.29 -25.12 -49.68
CA VAL A 14 21.46 -25.71 -48.62
C VAL A 14 22.19 -25.72 -47.28
N LEU A 15 23.50 -26.00 -47.28
CA LEU A 15 24.34 -25.96 -46.07
C LEU A 15 24.57 -24.54 -45.54
N LEU A 16 24.60 -23.52 -46.41
CA LEU A 16 24.71 -22.12 -46.00
C LEU A 16 23.39 -21.56 -45.44
N ALA A 17 22.24 -22.09 -45.91
CA ALA A 17 20.92 -21.67 -45.44
C ALA A 17 20.55 -22.23 -44.05
N SER A 18 21.11 -23.37 -43.64
CA SER A 18 20.79 -24.02 -42.36
C SER A 18 21.40 -23.34 -41.12
N GLY A 19 22.28 -22.33 -41.32
CA GLY A 19 22.95 -21.60 -40.24
C GLY A 19 22.29 -20.28 -39.81
N LEU A 20 21.21 -19.85 -40.45
CA LEU A 20 20.54 -18.58 -40.14
C LEU A 20 19.53 -18.74 -39.00
N ALA A 21 20.03 -18.88 -37.77
CA ALA A 21 19.19 -18.73 -36.58
C ALA A 21 18.89 -17.24 -36.36
N ALA A 22 17.63 -16.84 -36.49
CA ALA A 22 17.19 -15.51 -36.06
C ALA A 22 17.41 -15.36 -34.54
N GLN A 23 17.92 -14.21 -34.11
CA GLN A 23 18.10 -13.95 -32.68
C GLN A 23 16.73 -13.96 -31.98
N GLN A 24 16.63 -14.69 -30.87
CA GLN A 24 15.43 -14.67 -30.03
C GLN A 24 15.42 -13.38 -29.23
N TYR A 25 14.77 -12.34 -29.76
CA TYR A 25 14.51 -11.12 -29.02
C TYR A 25 13.34 -11.37 -28.05
N SER A 26 13.58 -11.27 -26.75
CA SER A 26 12.52 -11.11 -25.77
C SER A 26 12.52 -9.68 -25.27
N ILE A 27 11.35 -9.05 -25.25
CA ILE A 27 11.11 -7.87 -24.44
C ILE A 27 10.74 -8.41 -23.06
N GLN A 28 11.64 -8.28 -22.10
CA GLN A 28 11.31 -8.60 -20.71
C GLN A 28 10.45 -7.47 -20.16
N TRP A 29 9.31 -7.85 -19.59
CA TRP A 29 8.47 -6.94 -18.82
C TRP A 29 8.65 -7.29 -17.35
N GLU A 30 8.80 -6.27 -16.53
CA GLU A 30 8.94 -6.36 -15.08
C GLU A 30 7.92 -5.38 -14.49
N THR A 31 7.28 -5.71 -13.38
CA THR A 31 6.58 -4.72 -12.54
C THR A 31 7.39 -4.47 -11.28
N VAL A 32 7.57 -3.20 -10.92
CA VAL A 32 7.97 -2.83 -9.56
C VAL A 32 6.68 -2.68 -8.77
N ASP A 33 6.24 -3.77 -8.17
CA ASP A 33 5.10 -3.74 -7.26
C ASP A 33 5.45 -2.87 -6.05
N GLY A 34 4.46 -2.19 -5.47
CA GLY A 34 4.67 -1.21 -4.39
C GLY A 34 5.54 -1.77 -3.25
N GLY A 35 6.57 -1.02 -2.87
CA GLY A 35 7.52 -1.37 -1.80
C GLY A 35 7.19 -0.68 -0.48
N GLY A 36 8.07 -0.83 0.52
CA GLY A 36 7.97 -0.13 1.80
C GLY A 36 8.73 -0.84 2.92
N SER A 37 9.15 -0.11 3.95
CA SER A 37 9.76 -0.68 5.15
C SER A 37 9.69 0.27 6.33
N THR A 38 10.04 -0.25 7.51
CA THR A 38 10.35 0.57 8.68
C THR A 38 11.83 0.95 8.66
N ALA A 39 12.12 2.25 8.68
CA ALA A 39 13.43 2.77 9.04
C ALA A 39 13.45 3.15 10.54
N THR A 40 14.52 2.79 11.24
CA THR A 40 14.73 3.15 12.65
C THR A 40 15.99 4.00 12.82
N GLY A 41 15.95 4.93 13.78
CA GLY A 41 17.07 5.78 14.15
C GLY A 41 16.94 6.20 15.61
N GLY A 42 17.54 5.43 16.53
CA GLY A 42 17.34 5.62 17.97
C GLY A 42 15.90 5.37 18.38
N VAL A 43 15.26 6.35 19.03
CA VAL A 43 13.85 6.30 19.44
C VAL A 43 12.86 6.61 18.30
N PHE A 44 13.36 7.02 17.14
CA PHE A 44 12.51 7.38 16.00
C PHE A 44 12.29 6.17 15.09
N LYS A 45 11.04 6.01 14.66
CA LYS A 45 10.60 4.99 13.71
C LYS A 45 9.81 5.67 12.59
N VAL A 46 10.24 5.48 11.35
CA VAL A 46 9.53 5.93 10.15
C VAL A 46 9.08 4.70 9.38
N THR A 47 7.78 4.53 9.21
CA THR A 47 7.23 3.47 8.37
C THR A 47 6.64 4.12 7.13
N GLY A 48 7.03 3.65 5.94
CA GLY A 48 6.50 4.18 4.69
C GLY A 48 6.44 3.13 3.61
N THR A 49 5.55 3.35 2.66
CA THR A 49 5.38 2.58 1.42
C THR A 49 5.90 3.40 0.24
N ILE A 50 6.66 2.76 -0.67
CA ILE A 50 7.20 3.39 -1.87
C ILE A 50 6.35 2.96 -3.07
N GLY A 51 5.72 3.92 -3.75
CA GLY A 51 5.08 3.71 -5.05
C GLY A 51 3.74 2.99 -5.00
N GLN A 52 2.70 3.65 -4.48
CA GLN A 52 1.30 3.25 -4.74
C GLN A 52 0.75 4.06 -5.93
N PRO A 53 0.72 3.50 -7.16
CA PRO A 53 0.19 4.20 -8.33
C PRO A 53 -1.33 4.42 -8.25
N ASP A 54 -2.02 3.70 -7.37
CA ASP A 54 -3.44 3.88 -7.06
C ASP A 54 -3.70 4.95 -6.00
N ALA A 55 -2.67 5.50 -5.35
CA ALA A 55 -2.82 6.56 -4.36
C ALA A 55 -3.24 7.88 -5.03
N GLY A 56 -4.43 8.35 -4.68
CA GLY A 56 -4.97 9.62 -5.17
C GLY A 56 -6.46 9.55 -5.51
N THR A 57 -7.03 10.69 -5.88
CA THR A 57 -8.42 10.77 -6.33
C THR A 57 -8.49 10.48 -7.82
N MET A 58 -9.12 9.37 -8.18
CA MET A 58 -9.54 9.06 -9.54
C MET A 58 -10.97 9.58 -9.75
N ALA A 59 -11.26 10.18 -10.90
CA ALA A 59 -12.60 10.69 -11.22
C ALA A 59 -13.05 10.21 -12.61
N GLY A 60 -14.34 9.91 -12.75
CA GLY A 60 -14.96 9.50 -14.01
C GLY A 60 -16.45 9.80 -14.00
N GLY A 61 -16.89 10.74 -14.85
CA GLY A 61 -18.27 11.23 -14.85
C GLY A 61 -18.63 11.84 -13.48
N PRO A 62 -19.77 11.47 -12.86
CA PRO A 62 -20.16 11.95 -11.53
C PRO A 62 -19.50 11.19 -10.37
N PHE A 63 -18.63 10.22 -10.64
CA PHE A 63 -18.05 9.36 -9.62
C PHE A 63 -16.60 9.75 -9.30
N THR A 64 -16.25 9.67 -8.02
CA THR A 64 -14.88 9.81 -7.53
C THR A 64 -14.52 8.58 -6.71
N LEU A 65 -13.27 8.14 -6.84
CA LEU A 65 -12.68 7.04 -6.08
C LEU A 65 -11.38 7.54 -5.45
N ALA A 66 -11.32 7.56 -4.13
CA ALA A 66 -10.06 7.74 -3.42
C ALA A 66 -9.35 6.38 -3.36
N GLY A 67 -8.31 6.22 -4.16
CA GLY A 67 -7.43 5.05 -4.11
C GLY A 67 -6.24 5.28 -3.18
N GLY A 68 -5.57 4.19 -2.81
CA GLY A 68 -4.44 4.16 -1.89
C GLY A 68 -4.83 3.96 -0.43
N PHE A 69 -4.28 4.78 0.47
CA PHE A 69 -4.43 4.60 1.92
C PHE A 69 -5.75 5.14 2.46
N TRP A 70 -6.20 4.53 3.55
CA TRP A 70 -7.29 5.09 4.33
C TRP A 70 -6.83 6.43 4.91
N ASN A 71 -7.69 7.45 4.87
CA ASN A 71 -7.47 8.77 5.49
C ASN A 71 -7.46 8.69 7.03
N VAL A 72 -7.09 7.55 7.60
CA VAL A 72 -7.16 7.22 9.01
C VAL A 72 -5.83 6.59 9.40
N GLN A 73 -5.16 7.19 10.37
CA GLN A 73 -3.85 6.76 10.83
C GLN A 73 -3.90 6.48 12.32
N LEU A 74 -3.44 5.29 12.74
CA LEU A 74 -3.39 4.90 14.14
C LEU A 74 -1.98 5.14 14.70
N ILE A 75 -1.89 5.91 15.77
CA ILE A 75 -0.66 6.20 16.49
C ILE A 75 -0.65 5.38 17.78
N GLN A 76 0.24 4.39 17.84
CA GLN A 76 0.45 3.63 19.06
C GLN A 76 1.10 4.53 20.11
N THR A 77 0.55 4.50 21.32
CA THR A 77 1.10 5.21 22.48
C THR A 77 1.80 4.19 23.38
N GLU A 78 2.98 4.53 23.89
CA GLU A 78 3.73 3.63 24.77
C GLU A 78 2.90 3.23 25.99
N GLY A 79 2.87 1.93 26.29
CA GLY A 79 2.09 1.37 27.40
C GLY A 79 0.58 1.32 27.18
N ALA A 80 0.07 1.77 26.02
CA ALA A 80 -1.34 1.64 25.66
C ALA A 80 -1.66 0.26 25.07
N PRO A 81 -2.93 -0.18 25.15
CA PRO A 81 -3.44 -1.28 24.34
C PRO A 81 -3.17 -1.10 22.85
N TRP A 82 -3.00 -2.21 22.13
CA TRP A 82 -2.73 -2.20 20.70
C TRP A 82 -3.97 -1.75 19.92
N LEU A 83 -3.88 -0.60 19.25
CA LEU A 83 -4.91 -0.11 18.34
C LEU A 83 -4.93 -0.87 17.01
N SER A 84 -6.14 -1.17 16.52
CA SER A 84 -6.41 -1.82 15.22
C SER A 84 -7.47 -1.05 14.43
N LEU A 85 -7.37 -1.07 13.10
CA LEU A 85 -8.31 -0.46 12.16
C LEU A 85 -8.90 -1.53 11.26
N ALA A 86 -10.22 -1.52 11.11
CA ALA A 86 -10.94 -2.42 10.20
C ALA A 86 -12.11 -1.69 9.50
N PRO A 87 -12.56 -2.16 8.32
CA PRO A 87 -13.84 -1.72 7.74
C PRO A 87 -15.02 -2.07 8.65
N ALA A 88 -16.02 -1.20 8.76
CA ALA A 88 -17.24 -1.42 9.57
C ALA A 88 -18.56 -1.37 8.76
N GLY A 89 -18.50 -0.99 7.49
CA GLY A 89 -19.65 -0.81 6.62
C GLY A 89 -19.35 0.21 5.53
N SER A 90 -20.31 0.49 4.65
CA SER A 90 -20.15 1.49 3.59
C SER A 90 -19.82 2.87 4.17
N GLY A 91 -18.62 3.37 3.87
CA GLY A 91 -18.14 4.66 4.37
C GLY A 91 -17.85 4.68 5.88
N GLN A 92 -17.70 3.53 6.53
CA GLN A 92 -17.47 3.43 7.97
C GLN A 92 -16.25 2.59 8.31
N ILE A 93 -15.60 2.96 9.40
CA ILE A 93 -14.42 2.33 9.95
C ILE A 93 -14.71 1.87 11.39
N SER A 94 -14.06 0.80 11.81
CA SER A 94 -14.02 0.33 13.19
C SER A 94 -12.59 0.52 13.71
N ILE A 95 -12.45 1.26 14.81
CA ILE A 95 -11.22 1.36 15.57
C ILE A 95 -11.42 0.58 16.86
N SER A 96 -10.54 -0.39 17.11
CA SER A 96 -10.59 -1.21 18.32
C SER A 96 -9.23 -1.28 18.98
N TRP A 97 -9.20 -1.71 20.23
CA TRP A 97 -7.95 -1.97 20.93
C TRP A 97 -7.96 -3.22 21.79
N SER A 98 -6.79 -3.82 21.96
CA SER A 98 -6.60 -5.01 22.80
C SER A 98 -5.27 -4.94 23.57
N PRO A 99 -5.25 -5.28 24.89
CA PRO A 99 -6.39 -5.68 25.72
C PRO A 99 -7.33 -4.51 26.04
N ASP A 100 -8.61 -4.79 26.30
CA ASP A 100 -9.60 -3.76 26.68
C ASP A 100 -9.44 -3.33 28.16
N SER A 101 -8.30 -2.74 28.47
CA SER A 101 -7.99 -2.28 29.82
C SER A 101 -8.76 -0.99 30.13
N PRO A 102 -9.33 -0.83 31.34
CA PRO A 102 -9.99 0.41 31.73
C PRO A 102 -9.03 1.61 31.75
N GLY A 103 -9.59 2.81 31.64
CA GLY A 103 -8.82 4.06 31.75
C GLY A 103 -8.27 4.60 30.44
N TRP A 104 -8.58 3.98 29.31
CA TRP A 104 -8.20 4.47 27.98
C TRP A 104 -9.40 5.07 27.25
N ILE A 105 -9.16 6.19 26.57
CA ILE A 105 -10.11 6.82 25.65
C ILE A 105 -9.46 7.01 24.29
N LEU A 106 -10.29 7.02 23.26
CA LEU A 106 -9.83 7.35 21.91
C LEU A 106 -9.72 8.87 21.76
N GLN A 107 -8.56 9.34 21.31
CA GLN A 107 -8.34 10.72 20.90
C GLN A 107 -8.12 10.81 19.40
N GLN A 108 -8.44 11.97 18.83
CA GLN A 108 -8.28 12.29 17.42
C GLN A 108 -7.66 13.67 17.18
N THR A 109 -6.98 13.83 16.05
CA THR A 109 -6.51 15.13 15.54
C THR A 109 -6.45 15.11 14.00
N SER A 110 -6.51 16.30 13.39
CA SER A 110 -6.29 16.49 11.94
C SER A 110 -4.82 16.71 11.58
N SER A 111 -3.95 16.95 12.56
CA SER A 111 -2.50 17.09 12.37
C SER A 111 -1.75 16.64 13.61
N LEU A 112 -0.60 16.00 13.44
CA LEU A 112 0.29 15.60 14.54
C LEU A 112 0.85 16.80 15.32
N THR A 113 0.82 18.01 14.75
CA THR A 113 1.23 19.26 15.41
C THR A 113 0.10 19.98 16.14
N ASN A 114 -1.15 19.55 15.95
CA ASN A 114 -2.33 20.18 16.55
C ASN A 114 -2.71 19.52 17.89
N THR A 115 -3.60 20.17 18.63
CA THR A 115 -4.18 19.64 19.86
C THR A 115 -5.02 18.39 19.60
N TRP A 116 -4.79 17.34 20.40
CA TRP A 116 -5.59 16.13 20.40
C TRP A 116 -6.89 16.33 21.17
N ASN A 117 -8.01 15.94 20.56
CA ASN A 117 -9.34 16.03 21.15
C ASN A 117 -9.88 14.63 21.43
N ASN A 118 -10.67 14.48 22.50
CA ASN A 118 -11.32 13.20 22.79
C ASN A 118 -12.40 12.89 21.75
N CYS A 119 -12.49 11.64 21.32
CA CYS A 119 -13.60 11.17 20.50
C CYS A 119 -14.90 11.13 21.33
N THR A 120 -16.04 11.37 20.69
CA THR A 120 -17.37 11.29 21.33
C THR A 120 -17.71 9.90 21.84
N SER A 121 -17.01 8.86 21.38
CA SER A 121 -17.13 7.48 21.86
C SER A 121 -16.63 7.26 23.29
N GLY A 122 -15.88 8.20 23.86
CA GLY A 122 -15.25 8.03 25.17
C GLY A 122 -14.36 6.78 25.21
N SER A 123 -14.65 5.87 26.13
CA SER A 123 -13.94 4.60 26.33
C SER A 123 -14.60 3.39 25.66
N THR A 124 -15.62 3.59 24.81
CA THR A 124 -16.26 2.48 24.08
C THR A 124 -15.28 1.78 23.17
N ASN A 125 -15.25 0.44 23.18
CA ASN A 125 -14.40 -0.39 22.34
C ASN A 125 -15.22 -1.59 21.82
N PRO A 126 -15.32 -1.84 20.50
CA PRO A 126 -14.79 -1.04 19.39
C PRO A 126 -15.61 0.25 19.14
N VAL A 127 -14.99 1.22 18.46
CA VAL A 127 -15.62 2.47 18.02
C VAL A 127 -15.90 2.43 16.52
N ILE A 128 -17.15 2.67 16.12
CA ILE A 128 -17.52 2.85 14.71
C ILE A 128 -17.55 4.35 14.38
N LEU A 129 -16.81 4.75 13.35
CA LEU A 129 -16.71 6.14 12.89
C LEU A 129 -16.96 6.24 11.38
N PRO A 130 -17.50 7.35 10.88
CA PRO A 130 -17.51 7.61 9.45
C PRO A 130 -16.07 7.81 8.94
N MET A 131 -15.80 7.35 7.72
CA MET A 131 -14.61 7.75 6.95
C MET A 131 -14.59 9.26 6.80
N SER A 132 -13.39 9.85 6.87
CA SER A 132 -13.19 11.27 6.66
C SER A 132 -12.56 11.52 5.29
N ASP A 133 -12.99 12.60 4.63
CA ASP A 133 -12.38 13.06 3.37
C ASP A 133 -10.97 13.63 3.56
N THR A 134 -10.60 13.91 4.82
CA THR A 134 -9.28 14.41 5.21
C THR A 134 -8.59 13.42 6.14
N VAL A 135 -7.25 13.41 6.14
CA VAL A 135 -6.47 12.56 7.04
C VAL A 135 -6.79 12.87 8.51
N ARG A 136 -7.06 11.82 9.28
CA ARG A 136 -7.35 11.88 10.71
C ARG A 136 -6.49 10.88 11.47
N PHE A 137 -5.82 11.36 12.49
CA PHE A 137 -4.95 10.55 13.35
C PHE A 137 -5.71 10.18 14.61
N TYR A 138 -5.53 8.94 15.08
CA TYR A 138 -6.13 8.45 16.31
C TYR A 138 -5.07 7.84 17.23
N ARG A 139 -5.23 8.02 18.53
CA ARG A 139 -4.39 7.39 19.56
C ARG A 139 -5.21 7.05 20.79
N LEU A 140 -4.72 6.13 21.61
CA LEU A 140 -5.24 5.95 22.95
C LEU A 140 -4.59 6.92 23.91
N HIS A 141 -5.40 7.50 24.78
CA HIS A 141 -4.94 8.37 25.85
C HIS A 141 -5.47 7.86 27.18
N ARG A 142 -4.60 7.87 28.20
CA ARG A 142 -4.95 7.46 29.55
C ARG A 142 -5.69 8.60 30.22
N MET A 143 -6.89 8.34 30.74
CA MET A 143 -7.62 9.32 31.54
C MET A 143 -6.80 9.63 32.80
N SER A 144 -6.48 10.90 33.03
CA SER A 144 -5.95 11.35 34.32
C SER A 144 -7.02 11.14 35.39
N GLN A 145 -6.67 10.47 36.48
CA GLN A 145 -7.53 10.36 37.66
C GLN A 145 -7.70 11.72 38.35
#